data_AF-A0A371E7F0-F1
#
_entry.id   AF-A0A371E7F0-F1
#
_cell.length_a   1.000
_cell.length_b   1.000
_cell.length_c   1.000
_cell.angle_alpha   90.00
_cell.angle_beta   90.00
_cell.angle_gamma   90.00
#
_symmetry.space_group_name_H-M   'P 1'
#
loop_
_entity.id
_entity.type
_entity.pdbx_description
1 polymer ?
#
loop_
_entity_poly.entity_id
_entity_poly.type
_entity_poly.pdbx_seq_one_letter_code
_entity_poly.pdbx_strand_id
1 'polypeptide(L)'
;MGGQSSKEDSWRQSSFVRSSSASSWSAYFDPLSGYGFDDSQPSYSSFGYEAYGSDRMVRYDSTKLERRCSRIVDHYNSIDQVTEALARAGLESSNLIVGVDFTKSNEWTGKNSFNRRSLHHIGTTLNPYEQAISIIGKTLAAFDEDNLIPCFGFGDASTHDQDVFSFYRNERFCNGFEDVMSRYREIVPHLRLAGPTSFAPIIEMAMTIVEQSGGQYHVLVIIADGQVTKNADTEHGKLSPQEQKTVDAIVAASKFPLSIILVGVGDGPWDMMKEFDDNIPARAFDNFQFVNFNEIMSKNIPPSRKEAAFALAALMEIPSQYKAAIEHNLLGSRQANAPQRVALPPPTYSSHAARFETSIPSQHGNNHPVGTAPSAPSSTYDNQICPICLSNAKDMAFGCGHQTCCECGQDLQSCPMCRSPINTRIKLY
;
A
#
# COMPACT_ATOMS: atom_id res chain seq x y z
N MET A 1 61.77 -49.55 -9.06
CA MET A 1 61.94 -48.12 -9.40
C MET A 1 60.97 -47.35 -8.51
N GLY A 2 61.31 -46.39 -7.65
CA GLY A 2 62.51 -45.54 -7.52
C GLY A 2 62.09 -44.07 -7.78
N GLY A 3 62.37 -43.06 -6.95
CA GLY A 3 63.05 -42.98 -5.62
C GLY A 3 62.25 -42.08 -4.63
N GLN A 4 62.53 -42.07 -3.32
CA GLN A 4 63.57 -41.26 -2.61
C GLN A 4 63.33 -39.73 -2.69
N SER A 5 63.58 -38.87 -1.68
CA SER A 5 64.00 -38.94 -0.26
C SER A 5 64.07 -37.47 0.24
N SER A 6 63.51 -36.93 1.34
CA SER A 6 63.45 -37.24 2.80
C SER A 6 64.36 -36.32 3.67
N LYS A 7 63.97 -36.12 4.96
CA LYS A 7 64.62 -35.41 6.10
C LYS A 7 64.47 -33.88 6.20
N GLU A 8 64.11 -33.24 7.33
CA GLU A 8 64.30 -33.43 8.81
C GLU A 8 65.64 -32.95 9.40
N ASP A 9 65.55 -32.06 10.42
CA ASP A 9 66.41 -31.84 11.62
C ASP A 9 66.25 -30.38 12.14
N SER A 10 66.51 -29.96 13.40
CA SER A 10 66.51 -30.63 14.72
C SER A 10 66.58 -29.60 15.88
N TRP A 11 65.94 -29.95 17.01
CA TRP A 11 66.06 -29.51 18.42
C TRP A 11 67.13 -28.50 18.93
N ARG A 12 66.70 -27.54 19.78
CA ARG A 12 67.15 -27.17 21.18
C ARG A 12 66.61 -25.76 21.55
N GLN A 13 65.98 -25.38 22.68
CA GLN A 13 66.05 -25.58 24.15
C GLN A 13 66.59 -24.32 24.90
N SER A 14 65.96 -23.98 26.04
CA SER A 14 66.32 -22.99 27.12
C SER A 14 66.28 -21.46 26.82
N SER A 15 65.92 -20.54 27.74
CA SER A 15 65.23 -20.61 29.06
C SER A 15 64.96 -19.22 29.73
N PHE A 16 63.82 -19.08 30.46
CA PHE A 16 63.48 -18.06 31.51
C PHE A 16 63.50 -16.55 31.11
N VAL A 17 62.70 -15.62 31.69
CA VAL A 17 62.39 -15.31 33.11
C VAL A 17 60.99 -14.65 33.29
N ARG A 18 60.33 -14.93 34.44
CA ARG A 18 59.30 -14.22 35.28
C ARG A 18 58.57 -12.95 34.74
N SER A 19 57.34 -12.60 35.16
CA SER A 19 56.70 -12.75 36.50
C SER A 19 55.16 -12.92 36.47
N SER A 20 54.61 -13.41 37.58
CA SER A 20 53.16 -13.62 37.82
C SER A 20 52.69 -12.93 39.12
N SER A 21 51.43 -12.47 39.16
CA SER A 21 50.58 -12.27 40.36
C SER A 21 49.22 -11.67 39.90
N ALA A 22 48.00 -12.18 40.19
CA ALA A 22 47.36 -12.54 41.47
C ALA A 22 47.36 -11.36 42.46
N SER A 23 46.33 -11.01 43.25
CA SER A 23 45.08 -11.65 43.71
C SER A 23 44.11 -10.52 44.16
N SER A 24 42.77 -10.61 44.02
CA SER A 24 41.80 -11.28 44.92
C SER A 24 41.77 -10.81 46.39
N TRP A 25 40.54 -10.46 46.87
CA TRP A 25 39.98 -10.49 48.24
C TRP A 25 39.62 -9.19 49.01
N SER A 26 38.30 -9.08 49.25
CA SER A 26 37.62 -8.89 50.55
C SER A 26 37.42 -7.48 51.18
N ALA A 27 36.25 -7.36 51.82
CA ALA A 27 35.69 -6.17 52.49
C ALA A 27 36.17 -5.99 53.94
N TYR A 28 35.91 -4.80 54.54
CA TYR A 28 35.39 -4.66 55.93
C TYR A 28 34.81 -3.25 56.20
N PHE A 29 34.01 -3.15 57.28
CA PHE A 29 33.20 -2.03 57.81
C PHE A 29 34.04 -0.86 58.43
N ASP A 30 33.69 0.44 58.23
CA ASP A 30 32.87 1.35 59.11
C ASP A 30 33.75 2.08 60.19
N PRO A 31 33.37 3.12 60.99
CA PRO A 31 32.09 3.87 61.11
C PRO A 31 32.15 5.42 61.38
N LEU A 32 30.96 6.05 61.60
CA LEU A 32 30.66 7.28 62.41
C LEU A 32 31.03 8.69 61.84
N SER A 33 30.29 9.82 62.04
CA SER A 33 29.10 10.15 62.88
C SER A 33 28.21 11.31 62.31
N GLY A 34 26.89 11.28 62.59
CA GLY A 34 25.99 12.40 63.02
C GLY A 34 25.68 13.58 62.08
N TYR A 35 24.49 14.20 61.99
CA TYR A 35 23.14 14.11 62.63
C TYR A 35 22.09 14.69 61.62
N GLY A 36 20.76 14.60 61.73
CA GLY A 36 19.84 13.92 62.67
C GLY A 36 18.51 14.69 62.88
N PHE A 37 17.36 13.98 62.95
CA PHE A 37 15.96 14.46 63.23
C PHE A 37 15.26 15.33 62.14
N ASP A 38 13.94 15.29 61.88
CA ASP A 38 12.83 14.34 62.18
C ASP A 38 11.55 14.73 61.39
N ASP A 39 10.49 13.93 61.54
CA ASP A 39 9.06 14.29 61.55
C ASP A 39 8.16 14.01 60.31
N SER A 40 6.86 13.96 60.59
CA SER A 40 5.80 13.18 59.94
C SER A 40 4.67 14.04 59.36
N GLN A 41 3.69 13.39 58.71
CA GLN A 41 2.41 13.95 58.23
C GLN A 41 1.57 14.60 59.37
N PRO A 42 0.47 15.39 59.15
CA PRO A 42 -0.39 15.40 57.96
C PRO A 42 -1.12 16.72 57.54
N SER A 43 -1.84 16.62 56.41
CA SER A 43 -3.08 17.35 55.98
C SER A 43 -3.56 18.66 56.63
N TYR A 44 -3.85 19.67 55.79
CA TYR A 44 -5.15 20.37 55.85
C TYR A 44 -5.58 20.94 54.48
N SER A 45 -6.88 21.10 54.26
CA SER A 45 -7.52 21.56 53.02
C SER A 45 -7.89 23.05 53.07
N SER A 46 -7.96 23.71 51.90
CA SER A 46 -8.77 24.92 51.73
C SER A 46 -9.23 25.09 50.27
N PHE A 47 -10.42 25.65 50.11
CA PHE A 47 -11.11 25.86 48.83
C PHE A 47 -10.73 27.21 48.19
N GLY A 48 -10.84 27.33 46.85
CA GLY A 48 -10.89 28.65 46.22
C GLY A 48 -10.78 28.74 44.70
N TYR A 49 -11.94 28.89 44.04
CA TYR A 49 -12.19 29.68 42.82
C TYR A 49 -11.77 29.13 41.44
N GLU A 50 -12.69 29.34 40.49
CA GLU A 50 -12.64 28.87 39.09
C GLU A 50 -11.79 29.78 38.19
N ALA A 51 -11.17 29.20 37.17
CA ALA A 51 -10.74 29.92 35.97
C ALA A 51 -10.92 29.05 34.72
N TYR A 52 -11.39 29.67 33.64
CA TYR A 52 -11.77 29.02 32.38
C TYR A 52 -10.58 28.42 31.61
N GLY A 53 -10.87 27.33 30.89
CA GLY A 53 -10.23 27.04 29.60
C GLY A 53 -8.91 26.27 29.64
N SER A 54 -8.99 24.96 29.39
CA SER A 54 -7.92 24.26 28.69
C SER A 54 -8.50 23.10 27.87
N ASP A 55 -8.26 23.16 26.57
CA ASP A 55 -8.61 22.13 25.61
C ASP A 55 -7.82 20.85 25.92
N ARG A 56 -8.52 19.78 26.34
CA ARG A 56 -7.87 18.49 26.62
C ARG A 56 -7.71 17.74 25.31
N MET A 57 -6.65 18.06 24.57
CA MET A 57 -6.09 17.14 23.58
C MET A 57 -5.85 15.79 24.28
N VAL A 58 -6.69 14.80 23.96
CA VAL A 58 -6.49 13.41 24.36
C VAL A 58 -5.33 12.88 23.52
N ARG A 59 -4.11 13.12 24.01
CA ARG A 59 -2.90 12.57 23.41
C ARG A 59 -2.94 11.06 23.59
N TYR A 60 -3.36 10.35 22.55
CA TYR A 60 -3.46 8.90 22.56
C TYR A 60 -2.04 8.34 22.75
N ASP A 61 -1.79 7.71 23.89
CA ASP A 61 -0.46 7.24 24.28
C ASP A 61 -0.17 5.91 23.57
N SER A 62 0.25 6.00 22.30
CA SER A 62 0.65 4.85 21.47
C SER A 62 1.63 3.93 22.21
N THR A 63 2.54 4.49 23.01
CA THR A 63 3.52 3.72 23.81
C THR A 63 2.89 2.79 24.85
N LYS A 64 1.60 2.97 25.18
CA LYS A 64 0.82 2.12 26.07
C LYS A 64 0.05 1.03 25.32
N LEU A 65 -0.22 1.21 24.03
CA LEU A 65 -0.76 0.18 23.15
C LEU A 65 0.36 -0.75 22.68
N GLU A 66 1.52 -0.20 22.29
CA GLU A 66 2.77 -0.95 22.07
C GLU A 66 3.05 -1.90 23.25
N ARG A 67 3.00 -1.41 24.50
CA ARG A 67 3.21 -2.24 25.70
C ARG A 67 2.13 -3.30 25.97
N ARG A 68 0.99 -3.27 25.29
CA ARG A 68 -0.06 -4.31 25.35
C ARG A 68 0.09 -5.31 24.21
N CYS A 69 0.50 -4.88 23.03
CA CYS A 69 0.82 -5.77 21.90
C CYS A 69 2.19 -6.45 22.05
N SER A 70 3.19 -5.82 22.68
CA SER A 70 4.50 -6.40 23.04
C SER A 70 4.42 -7.54 24.08
N ARG A 71 3.21 -7.93 24.48
CA ARG A 71 2.91 -9.06 25.35
C ARG A 71 2.30 -10.24 24.58
N ILE A 72 1.96 -10.05 23.31
CA ILE A 72 1.83 -11.11 22.32
C ILE A 72 3.26 -11.58 22.05
N VAL A 73 3.57 -12.84 22.36
CA VAL A 73 4.95 -13.33 22.42
C VAL A 73 5.54 -13.44 21.02
N ASP A 74 6.56 -12.64 20.70
CA ASP A 74 7.22 -12.48 19.37
C ASP A 74 7.90 -13.75 18.77
N HIS A 75 7.56 -14.95 19.24
CA HIS A 75 8.25 -16.21 18.96
C HIS A 75 7.37 -17.19 18.16
N TYR A 76 6.63 -16.67 17.18
CA TYR A 76 5.88 -17.48 16.22
C TYR A 76 6.84 -18.22 15.25
N ASN A 77 6.61 -19.52 15.09
CA ASN A 77 7.44 -20.41 14.26
C ASN A 77 6.73 -20.89 12.98
N SER A 78 5.40 -20.75 12.90
CA SER A 78 4.59 -21.04 11.73
C SER A 78 3.43 -20.06 11.61
N ILE A 79 2.80 -20.03 10.42
CA ILE A 79 1.58 -19.27 10.15
C ILE A 79 0.45 -19.71 11.08
N ASP A 80 0.26 -21.02 11.29
CA ASP A 80 -0.83 -21.57 12.10
C ASP A 80 -0.85 -21.00 13.52
N GLN A 81 0.33 -20.78 14.11
CA GLN A 81 0.46 -20.17 15.44
C GLN A 81 0.01 -18.70 15.45
N VAL A 82 0.24 -17.95 14.36
CA VAL A 82 -0.24 -16.57 14.18
C VAL A 82 -1.76 -16.57 14.02
N THR A 83 -2.31 -17.40 13.13
CA THR A 83 -3.75 -17.59 12.96
C THR A 83 -4.44 -17.95 14.28
N GLU A 84 -3.92 -18.93 15.04
CA GLU A 84 -4.47 -19.30 16.34
C GLU A 84 -4.38 -18.16 17.38
N ALA A 85 -3.35 -17.31 17.31
CA ALA A 85 -3.23 -16.14 18.18
C ALA A 85 -4.25 -15.03 17.85
N LEU A 86 -4.53 -14.79 16.57
CA LEU A 86 -5.51 -13.80 16.12
C LEU A 86 -6.94 -14.23 16.48
N ALA A 87 -7.27 -15.52 16.29
CA ALA A 87 -8.54 -16.08 16.74
C ALA A 87 -8.72 -15.91 18.26
N ARG A 88 -7.70 -16.22 19.06
CA ARG A 88 -7.72 -15.96 20.53
C ARG A 88 -7.78 -14.48 20.90
N ALA A 89 -7.32 -13.59 20.03
CA ALA A 89 -7.42 -12.16 20.24
C ALA A 89 -8.84 -11.62 19.98
N GLY A 90 -9.75 -12.43 19.43
CA GLY A 90 -11.14 -12.07 19.17
C GLY A 90 -11.42 -11.62 17.73
N LEU A 91 -10.59 -12.01 16.76
CA LEU A 91 -10.95 -11.93 15.35
C LEU A 91 -11.79 -13.17 15.02
N GLU A 92 -13.12 -13.01 15.07
CA GLU A 92 -14.08 -14.10 14.84
C GLU A 92 -14.34 -14.33 13.34
N SER A 93 -14.51 -13.24 12.58
CA SER A 93 -14.66 -13.25 11.13
C SER A 93 -14.26 -11.91 10.50
N SER A 94 -14.00 -11.93 9.20
CA SER A 94 -13.65 -10.77 8.38
C SER A 94 -13.93 -11.06 6.90
N ASN A 95 -13.94 -10.02 6.07
CA ASN A 95 -13.92 -10.17 4.61
C ASN A 95 -12.68 -9.49 4.03
N LEU A 96 -12.05 -10.08 3.03
CA LEU A 96 -10.78 -9.61 2.47
C LEU A 96 -10.96 -8.87 1.14
N ILE A 97 -10.33 -7.70 1.01
CA ILE A 97 -10.26 -6.95 -0.25
C ILE A 97 -8.78 -6.85 -0.65
N VAL A 98 -8.44 -7.10 -1.91
CA VAL A 98 -7.05 -7.01 -2.40
C VAL A 98 -6.92 -5.90 -3.43
N GLY A 99 -6.01 -4.97 -3.16
CA GLY A 99 -5.58 -3.92 -4.08
C GLY A 99 -4.15 -4.15 -4.56
N VAL A 100 -3.94 -4.17 -5.87
CA VAL A 100 -2.61 -4.33 -6.47
C VAL A 100 -2.22 -3.07 -7.24
N ASP A 101 -1.12 -2.46 -6.81
CA ASP A 101 -0.44 -1.38 -7.52
C ASP A 101 0.14 -1.91 -8.84
N PHE A 102 -0.20 -1.27 -9.96
CA PHE A 102 0.35 -1.51 -11.29
C PHE A 102 0.96 -0.23 -11.89
N THR A 103 1.46 0.67 -11.06
CA THR A 103 2.22 1.85 -11.49
C THR A 103 3.60 1.47 -12.04
N LYS A 104 4.18 2.38 -12.82
CA LYS A 104 5.42 2.18 -13.56
C LYS A 104 6.66 2.13 -12.67
N SER A 105 6.60 2.62 -11.43
CA SER A 105 7.72 2.55 -10.49
C SER A 105 8.21 1.13 -10.25
N ASN A 106 7.30 0.16 -10.32
CA ASN A 106 7.56 -1.26 -10.32
C ASN A 106 8.55 -1.75 -11.40
N GLU A 107 8.89 -0.96 -12.43
CA GLU A 107 9.96 -1.27 -13.38
C GLU A 107 11.37 -1.11 -12.77
N TRP A 108 11.54 -0.19 -11.80
CA TRP A 108 12.85 0.17 -11.23
C TRP A 108 13.01 -0.05 -9.73
N THR A 109 11.92 -0.13 -8.96
CA THR A 109 11.95 -0.39 -7.49
C THR A 109 12.34 -1.83 -7.13
N GLY A 110 12.58 -2.71 -8.12
CA GLY A 110 13.24 -4.01 -7.94
C GLY A 110 14.77 -4.00 -8.13
N LYS A 111 15.40 -2.82 -8.20
CA LYS A 111 16.84 -2.64 -8.51
C LYS A 111 17.76 -3.42 -7.57
N ASN A 112 17.54 -3.32 -6.26
CA ASN A 112 18.36 -3.97 -5.25
C ASN A 112 17.70 -5.26 -4.74
N SER A 113 16.40 -5.21 -4.45
CA SER A 113 15.60 -6.28 -3.86
C SER A 113 15.23 -7.42 -4.81
N PHE A 114 15.17 -7.18 -6.13
CA PHE A 114 14.70 -8.16 -7.11
C PHE A 114 15.60 -8.28 -8.35
N ASN A 115 16.91 -8.10 -8.15
CA ASN A 115 17.95 -8.31 -9.18
C ASN A 115 17.77 -7.45 -10.45
N ARG A 116 17.32 -6.18 -10.29
CA ARG A 116 17.07 -5.24 -11.40
C ARG A 116 15.99 -5.71 -12.39
N ARG A 117 15.10 -6.59 -11.95
CA ARG A 117 13.87 -6.93 -12.68
C ARG A 117 12.71 -6.09 -12.15
N SER A 118 11.70 -5.89 -12.98
CA SER A 118 10.44 -5.33 -12.51
C SER A 118 9.83 -6.20 -11.41
N LEU A 119 9.22 -5.59 -10.40
CA LEU A 119 8.51 -6.27 -9.32
C LEU A 119 7.32 -7.10 -9.83
N HIS A 120 6.78 -6.81 -11.02
CA HIS A 120 5.76 -7.61 -11.70
C HIS A 120 6.31 -8.65 -12.68
N HIS A 121 7.63 -8.85 -12.78
CA HIS A 121 8.19 -9.79 -13.76
C HIS A 121 7.66 -11.22 -13.50
N ILE A 122 6.85 -11.73 -14.43
CA ILE A 122 6.31 -13.09 -14.39
C ILE A 122 7.38 -14.08 -14.87
N GLY A 123 7.74 -15.02 -13.99
CA GLY A 123 8.75 -16.04 -14.29
C GLY A 123 8.47 -17.37 -13.59
N THR A 124 9.53 -18.17 -13.46
CA THR A 124 9.55 -19.43 -12.70
C THR A 124 9.67 -19.22 -11.19
N THR A 125 10.38 -18.17 -10.77
CA THR A 125 10.45 -17.70 -9.39
C THR A 125 9.34 -16.69 -9.12
N LEU A 126 8.61 -16.84 -8.02
CA LEU A 126 7.61 -15.86 -7.58
C LEU A 126 8.25 -14.47 -7.42
N ASN A 127 7.65 -13.44 -7.99
CA ASN A 127 8.01 -12.05 -7.74
C ASN A 127 7.45 -11.55 -6.39
N PRO A 128 7.86 -10.38 -5.88
CA PRO A 128 7.48 -9.93 -4.53
C PRO A 128 5.96 -9.83 -4.31
N TYR A 129 5.20 -9.40 -5.32
CA TYR A 129 3.73 -9.40 -5.26
C TYR A 129 3.16 -10.82 -5.12
N GLU A 130 3.65 -11.78 -5.92
CA GLU A 130 3.23 -13.17 -5.82
C GLU A 130 3.57 -13.80 -4.46
N GLN A 131 4.75 -13.49 -3.92
CA GLN A 131 5.15 -13.97 -2.59
C GLN A 131 4.25 -13.37 -1.50
N ALA A 132 3.93 -12.07 -1.57
CA ALA A 132 2.98 -11.42 -0.66
C ALA A 132 1.59 -12.07 -0.76
N ILE A 133 0.98 -12.13 -1.95
CA ILE A 133 -0.33 -12.77 -2.20
C ILE A 133 -0.37 -14.19 -1.64
N SER A 134 0.69 -14.98 -1.86
CA SER A 134 0.76 -16.36 -1.38
C SER A 134 0.80 -16.45 0.15
N ILE A 135 1.56 -15.60 0.84
CA ILE A 135 1.64 -15.66 2.30
C ILE A 135 0.38 -15.08 2.94
N ILE A 136 -0.15 -13.96 2.44
CA ILE A 136 -1.43 -13.38 2.87
C ILE A 136 -2.54 -14.44 2.77
N GLY A 137 -2.62 -15.17 1.66
CA GLY A 137 -3.61 -16.22 1.47
C GLY A 137 -3.51 -17.34 2.50
N LYS A 138 -2.30 -17.83 2.78
CA LYS A 138 -2.08 -18.84 3.83
C LYS A 138 -2.50 -18.35 5.24
N THR A 139 -2.41 -17.04 5.51
CA THR A 139 -2.60 -16.48 6.86
C THR A 139 -4.02 -15.99 7.12
N LEU A 140 -4.63 -15.34 6.13
CA LEU A 140 -5.89 -14.60 6.26
C LEU A 140 -7.10 -15.36 5.70
N ALA A 141 -6.95 -16.28 4.74
CA ALA A 141 -8.09 -17.03 4.20
C ALA A 141 -8.82 -17.89 5.25
N ALA A 142 -8.20 -18.16 6.41
CA ALA A 142 -8.84 -18.82 7.54
C ALA A 142 -9.85 -17.93 8.31
N PHE A 143 -9.89 -16.62 8.04
CA PHE A 143 -10.81 -15.64 8.64
C PHE A 143 -11.81 -15.04 7.64
N ASP A 144 -11.72 -15.42 6.37
CA ASP A 144 -12.61 -14.94 5.29
C ASP A 144 -13.91 -15.76 5.31
N GLU A 145 -15.08 -15.10 5.36
CA GLU A 145 -16.36 -15.78 5.62
C GLU A 145 -16.83 -16.68 4.46
N ASP A 146 -16.59 -16.28 3.22
CA ASP A 146 -17.14 -16.93 2.02
C ASP A 146 -16.09 -17.35 0.97
N ASN A 147 -14.80 -17.04 1.20
CA ASN A 147 -13.69 -17.27 0.28
C ASN A 147 -13.83 -16.49 -1.05
N LEU A 148 -14.64 -15.43 -1.10
CA LEU A 148 -14.83 -14.55 -2.25
C LEU A 148 -14.09 -13.23 -2.03
N ILE A 149 -13.01 -13.04 -2.78
CA ILE A 149 -12.08 -11.93 -2.58
C ILE A 149 -12.26 -10.88 -3.70
N PRO A 150 -12.87 -9.71 -3.43
CA PRO A 150 -12.82 -8.56 -4.32
C PRO A 150 -11.36 -8.16 -4.60
N CYS A 151 -10.94 -8.27 -5.86
CA CYS A 151 -9.58 -8.00 -6.31
C CYS A 151 -9.54 -6.91 -7.36
N PHE A 152 -8.68 -5.91 -7.15
CA PHE A 152 -8.59 -4.72 -7.99
C PHE A 152 -7.14 -4.35 -8.31
N GLY A 153 -6.94 -3.75 -9.49
CA GLY A 153 -5.70 -3.10 -9.90
C GLY A 153 -5.86 -1.59 -10.03
N PHE A 154 -4.79 -0.83 -9.82
CA PHE A 154 -4.76 0.63 -9.98
C PHE A 154 -3.41 1.11 -10.52
N GLY A 155 -3.33 2.34 -11.06
CA GLY A 155 -2.06 2.92 -11.53
C GLY A 155 -1.57 2.46 -12.91
N ASP A 156 -2.32 1.61 -13.59
CA ASP A 156 -2.07 1.26 -15.00
C ASP A 156 -2.57 2.36 -15.95
N ALA A 157 -2.24 2.29 -17.24
CA ALA A 157 -2.65 3.28 -18.23
C ALA A 157 -4.17 3.32 -18.51
N SER A 158 -4.98 2.42 -17.93
CA SER A 158 -6.44 2.52 -17.93
C SER A 158 -7.00 3.27 -16.72
N THR A 159 -6.26 3.33 -15.61
CA THR A 159 -6.74 3.82 -14.30
C THR A 159 -6.03 5.08 -13.79
N HIS A 160 -4.74 5.23 -14.07
CA HIS A 160 -3.88 6.30 -13.52
C HIS A 160 -4.07 6.43 -11.99
N ASP A 161 -4.10 7.65 -11.44
CA ASP A 161 -4.39 7.95 -10.02
C ASP A 161 -5.87 8.25 -9.75
N GLN A 162 -6.78 7.99 -10.71
CA GLN A 162 -8.20 8.31 -10.59
C GLN A 162 -9.09 7.09 -10.37
N ASP A 163 -8.74 5.92 -10.94
CA ASP A 163 -9.62 4.76 -10.98
C ASP A 163 -8.98 3.46 -10.47
N VAL A 164 -9.83 2.43 -10.33
CA VAL A 164 -9.41 1.03 -10.13
C VAL A 164 -10.12 0.17 -11.18
N PHE A 165 -9.47 -0.91 -11.63
CA PHE A 165 -10.10 -1.94 -12.45
C PHE A 165 -10.31 -3.22 -11.61
N SER A 166 -11.43 -3.91 -11.79
CA SER A 166 -11.65 -5.23 -11.18
C SER A 166 -10.87 -6.29 -11.95
N PHE A 167 -10.35 -7.30 -11.24
CA PHE A 167 -9.64 -8.42 -11.86
C PHE A 167 -10.54 -9.19 -12.85
N TYR A 168 -11.83 -9.32 -12.59
CA TYR A 168 -12.79 -9.94 -13.50
C TYR A 168 -13.81 -8.93 -14.05
N ARG A 169 -14.42 -9.28 -15.18
CA ARG A 169 -15.59 -8.55 -15.70
C ARG A 169 -16.83 -8.88 -14.87
N ASN A 170 -17.82 -7.99 -14.94
CA ASN A 170 -19.13 -8.16 -14.32
C ASN A 170 -19.05 -8.35 -12.78
N GLU A 171 -18.12 -7.65 -12.13
CA GLU A 171 -17.99 -7.59 -10.66
C GLU A 171 -17.79 -8.95 -9.97
N ARG A 172 -17.35 -9.99 -10.72
CA ARG A 172 -17.02 -11.30 -10.16
C ARG A 172 -15.81 -11.20 -9.21
N PHE A 173 -15.95 -11.69 -7.99
CA PHE A 173 -14.84 -11.83 -7.05
C PHE A 173 -14.01 -13.10 -7.34
N CYS A 174 -12.75 -13.10 -6.90
CA CYS A 174 -11.87 -14.26 -6.98
C CYS A 174 -12.29 -15.32 -5.95
N ASN A 175 -12.27 -16.60 -6.31
CA ASN A 175 -12.55 -17.70 -5.38
C ASN A 175 -11.25 -18.19 -4.73
N GLY A 176 -10.91 -17.64 -3.57
CA GLY A 176 -9.66 -17.93 -2.84
C GLY A 176 -8.40 -17.33 -3.47
N PHE A 177 -7.31 -17.32 -2.70
CA PHE A 177 -6.03 -16.71 -3.10
C PHE A 177 -5.34 -17.43 -4.27
N GLU A 178 -5.70 -18.69 -4.54
CA GLU A 178 -5.30 -19.43 -5.74
C GLU A 178 -5.86 -18.77 -7.02
N ASP A 179 -7.11 -18.29 -6.99
CA ASP A 179 -7.72 -17.56 -8.10
C ASP A 179 -7.14 -16.14 -8.21
N VAL A 180 -6.88 -15.47 -7.08
CA VAL A 180 -6.16 -14.17 -7.05
C VAL A 180 -4.79 -14.28 -7.72
N MET A 181 -4.00 -15.28 -7.32
CA MET A 181 -2.67 -15.57 -7.88
C MET A 181 -2.73 -15.88 -9.38
N SER A 182 -3.64 -16.77 -9.77
CA SER A 182 -3.82 -17.19 -11.16
C SER A 182 -4.20 -16.01 -12.05
N ARG A 183 -5.14 -15.18 -11.57
CA ARG A 183 -5.66 -14.03 -12.29
C ARG A 183 -4.67 -12.86 -12.34
N TYR A 184 -3.89 -12.63 -11.29
CA TYR A 184 -2.75 -11.70 -11.30
C TYR A 184 -1.75 -12.08 -12.40
N ARG A 185 -1.32 -13.35 -12.46
CA ARG A 185 -0.38 -13.84 -13.49
C ARG A 185 -0.93 -13.75 -14.92
N GLU A 186 -2.24 -13.82 -15.10
CA GLU A 186 -2.91 -13.66 -16.40
C GLU A 186 -3.00 -12.20 -16.84
N ILE A 187 -3.33 -11.28 -15.93
CA ILE A 187 -3.51 -9.86 -16.24
C ILE A 187 -2.18 -9.16 -16.49
N VAL A 188 -1.18 -9.35 -15.61
CA VAL A 188 0.08 -8.61 -15.61
C VAL A 188 0.77 -8.47 -16.98
N PRO A 189 0.94 -9.54 -17.80
CA PRO A 189 1.61 -9.45 -19.09
C PRO A 189 0.90 -8.56 -20.12
N HIS A 190 -0.37 -8.23 -19.88
CA HIS A 190 -1.20 -7.42 -20.77
C HIS A 190 -1.26 -5.94 -20.34
N LEU A 191 -0.91 -5.62 -19.09
CA LEU A 191 -1.00 -4.26 -18.56
C LEU A 191 0.03 -3.32 -19.17
N ARG A 192 -0.31 -2.03 -19.17
CA ARG A 192 0.64 -0.94 -19.44
C ARG A 192 0.82 -0.15 -18.15
N LEU A 193 1.91 -0.40 -17.43
CA LEU A 193 2.19 0.27 -16.16
C LEU A 193 2.33 1.80 -16.38
N ALA A 194 1.70 2.60 -15.51
CA ALA A 194 1.63 4.06 -15.69
C ALA A 194 1.76 4.82 -14.35
N GLY A 195 0.84 5.74 -14.06
CA GLY A 195 0.82 6.61 -12.90
C GLY A 195 -0.06 7.84 -13.17
N PRO A 196 -0.14 8.83 -12.27
CA PRO A 196 0.50 8.89 -10.95
C PRO A 196 0.04 7.78 -9.99
N THR A 197 0.67 7.72 -8.82
CA THR A 197 0.38 6.74 -7.76
C THR A 197 -0.41 7.43 -6.64
N SER A 198 -1.61 6.93 -6.36
CA SER A 198 -2.48 7.34 -5.24
C SER A 198 -3.23 6.12 -4.72
N PHE A 199 -3.41 5.98 -3.41
CA PHE A 199 -4.22 4.89 -2.83
C PHE A 199 -5.68 5.29 -2.59
N ALA A 200 -6.04 6.56 -2.79
CA ALA A 200 -7.43 7.01 -2.66
C ALA A 200 -8.43 6.18 -3.50
N PRO A 201 -8.16 5.84 -4.78
CA PRO A 201 -9.11 5.05 -5.58
C PRO A 201 -9.42 3.67 -4.99
N ILE A 202 -8.43 2.99 -4.43
CA ILE A 202 -8.60 1.64 -3.86
C ILE A 202 -9.21 1.66 -2.46
N ILE A 203 -8.89 2.68 -1.65
CA ILE A 203 -9.50 2.88 -0.34
C ILE A 203 -10.98 3.29 -0.49
N GLU A 204 -11.31 4.14 -1.46
CA GLU A 204 -12.70 4.47 -1.82
C GLU A 204 -13.50 3.27 -2.33
N MET A 205 -12.87 2.38 -3.11
CA MET A 205 -13.50 1.13 -3.53
C MET A 205 -13.81 0.23 -2.34
N ALA A 206 -12.87 0.11 -1.39
CA ALA A 206 -13.10 -0.65 -0.17
C ALA A 206 -14.21 -0.06 0.71
N MET A 207 -14.29 1.27 0.86
CA MET A 207 -15.43 1.93 1.53
C MET A 207 -16.76 1.63 0.82
N THR A 208 -16.77 1.58 -0.52
CA THR A 208 -17.97 1.22 -1.30
C THR A 208 -18.41 -0.22 -1.01
N ILE A 209 -17.48 -1.17 -0.97
CA ILE A 209 -17.75 -2.60 -0.68
C ILE A 209 -18.27 -2.78 0.75
N VAL A 210 -17.66 -2.12 1.73
CA VAL A 210 -18.11 -2.14 3.12
C VAL A 210 -19.55 -1.62 3.25
N GLU A 211 -19.89 -0.52 2.58
CA GLU A 211 -21.27 0.00 2.56
C GLU A 211 -22.24 -0.98 1.88
N GLN A 212 -21.87 -1.58 0.75
CA GLN A 212 -22.68 -2.57 0.03
C GLN A 212 -22.95 -3.82 0.86
N SER A 213 -21.96 -4.30 1.62
CA SER A 213 -22.11 -5.41 2.59
C SER A 213 -23.06 -5.09 3.76
N GLY A 214 -23.43 -3.81 3.93
CA GLY A 214 -24.21 -3.34 5.07
C GLY A 214 -23.38 -3.11 6.34
N GLY A 215 -22.09 -2.76 6.20
CA GLY A 215 -21.21 -2.49 7.33
C GLY A 215 -20.61 -3.75 7.96
N GLN A 216 -20.38 -4.82 7.19
CA GLN A 216 -19.56 -5.93 7.67
C GLN A 216 -18.09 -5.50 7.77
N TYR A 217 -17.34 -6.12 8.68
CA TYR A 217 -15.93 -5.79 8.86
C TYR A 217 -15.07 -6.31 7.69
N HIS A 218 -14.24 -5.44 7.12
CA HIS A 218 -13.35 -5.78 6.02
C HIS A 218 -11.89 -5.40 6.34
N VAL A 219 -10.97 -6.16 5.76
CA VAL A 219 -9.54 -5.85 5.72
C VAL A 219 -9.13 -5.63 4.28
N LEU A 220 -8.79 -4.39 3.92
CA LEU A 220 -8.17 -4.05 2.64
C LEU A 220 -6.66 -4.29 2.71
N VAL A 221 -6.16 -5.20 1.89
CA VAL A 221 -4.73 -5.44 1.71
C VAL A 221 -4.26 -4.80 0.40
N ILE A 222 -3.51 -3.71 0.52
CA ILE A 222 -2.86 -3.02 -0.60
C ILE A 222 -1.44 -3.58 -0.72
N ILE A 223 -1.05 -4.07 -1.90
CA ILE A 223 0.33 -4.46 -2.21
C ILE A 223 0.89 -3.41 -3.18
N ALA A 224 1.97 -2.73 -2.79
CA ALA A 224 2.50 -1.58 -3.53
C ALA A 224 4.00 -1.36 -3.32
N ASP A 225 4.64 -0.58 -4.19
CA ASP A 225 6.08 -0.25 -4.10
C ASP A 225 6.41 1.04 -3.32
N GLY A 226 5.39 1.63 -2.71
CA GLY A 226 5.49 2.80 -1.83
C GLY A 226 5.70 4.13 -2.54
N GLN A 227 5.78 4.16 -3.88
CA GLN A 227 6.09 5.38 -4.63
C GLN A 227 4.84 6.24 -4.89
N VAL A 228 4.12 6.63 -3.83
CA VAL A 228 3.08 7.68 -3.92
C VAL A 228 3.69 8.94 -4.53
N THR A 229 3.03 9.50 -5.55
CA THR A 229 3.68 10.50 -6.41
C THR A 229 3.90 11.81 -5.67
N LYS A 230 5.17 12.24 -5.60
CA LYS A 230 5.59 13.55 -5.11
C LYS A 230 5.71 14.53 -6.26
N ASN A 231 5.22 15.76 -6.09
CA ASN A 231 5.51 16.83 -7.04
C ASN A 231 6.94 17.35 -6.77
N ALA A 232 7.72 17.56 -7.84
CA ALA A 232 9.07 18.12 -7.71
C ALA A 232 9.07 19.56 -7.17
N ASP A 233 7.97 20.28 -7.40
CA ASP A 233 7.77 21.68 -6.99
C ASP A 233 7.05 21.84 -5.63
N THR A 234 6.80 20.75 -4.90
CA THR A 234 6.18 20.86 -3.57
C THR A 234 7.19 21.46 -2.58
N GLU A 235 6.83 22.58 -1.94
CA GLU A 235 7.64 23.16 -0.86
C GLU A 235 7.88 22.14 0.25
N HIS A 236 9.05 22.21 0.90
CA HIS A 236 9.45 21.25 1.93
C HIS A 236 8.39 21.17 3.04
N GLY A 237 7.81 19.97 3.23
CA GLY A 237 6.78 19.70 4.24
C GLY A 237 5.33 19.88 3.80
N LYS A 238 5.05 20.14 2.51
CA LYS A 238 3.69 20.06 1.94
C LYS A 238 3.48 18.75 1.19
N LEU A 239 2.30 18.15 1.36
CA LEU A 239 1.87 16.97 0.62
C LEU A 239 1.52 17.31 -0.83
N SER A 240 1.78 16.38 -1.74
CA SER A 240 1.30 16.39 -3.12
C SER A 240 -0.21 16.19 -3.19
N PRO A 241 -0.86 16.44 -4.35
CA PRO A 241 -2.27 16.12 -4.54
C PRO A 241 -2.61 14.63 -4.33
N GLN A 242 -1.70 13.72 -4.67
CA GLN A 242 -1.87 12.28 -4.50
C GLN A 242 -1.66 11.84 -3.04
N GLU A 243 -0.67 12.42 -2.36
CA GLU A 243 -0.43 12.20 -0.94
C GLU A 243 -1.62 12.71 -0.11
N GLN A 244 -2.09 13.94 -0.36
CA GLN A 244 -3.24 14.52 0.32
C GLN A 244 -4.52 13.70 0.10
N LYS A 245 -4.85 13.34 -1.15
CA LYS A 245 -6.00 12.47 -1.45
C LYS A 245 -5.92 11.13 -0.71
N THR A 246 -4.72 10.54 -0.63
CA THR A 246 -4.49 9.28 0.08
C THR A 246 -4.75 9.44 1.58
N VAL A 247 -4.21 10.49 2.20
CA VAL A 247 -4.47 10.83 3.62
C VAL A 247 -5.97 11.05 3.87
N ASP A 248 -6.63 11.86 3.03
CA ASP A 248 -8.06 12.16 3.14
C ASP A 248 -8.92 10.88 3.04
N ALA A 249 -8.54 9.94 2.15
CA ALA A 249 -9.20 8.65 2.00
C ALA A 249 -9.00 7.73 3.22
N ILE A 250 -7.80 7.69 3.83
CA ILE A 250 -7.55 6.94 5.07
C ILE A 250 -8.39 7.51 6.22
N VAL A 251 -8.43 8.84 6.37
CA VAL A 251 -9.26 9.53 7.37
C VAL A 251 -10.75 9.26 7.15
N ALA A 252 -11.22 9.24 5.90
CA ALA A 252 -12.59 8.86 5.57
C ALA A 252 -12.87 7.39 5.92
N ALA A 253 -11.96 6.47 5.58
CA ALA A 253 -12.07 5.04 5.86
C ALA A 253 -12.16 4.71 7.35
N SER A 254 -11.55 5.52 8.23
CA SER A 254 -11.66 5.34 9.70
C SER A 254 -13.08 5.49 10.25
N LYS A 255 -14.05 5.90 9.42
CA LYS A 255 -15.49 5.99 9.75
C LYS A 255 -16.28 4.74 9.34
N PHE A 256 -15.61 3.75 8.77
CA PHE A 256 -16.16 2.46 8.36
C PHE A 256 -15.54 1.35 9.21
N PRO A 257 -16.19 0.16 9.31
CA PRO A 257 -15.55 -1.04 9.86
C PRO A 257 -14.53 -1.61 8.85
N LEU A 258 -13.50 -0.81 8.55
CA LEU A 258 -12.49 -1.07 7.52
C LEU A 258 -11.09 -0.84 8.07
N SER A 259 -10.29 -1.89 8.03
CA SER A 259 -8.86 -1.87 8.35
C SER A 259 -8.04 -1.97 7.08
N ILE A 260 -6.90 -1.27 7.01
CA ILE A 260 -6.06 -1.18 5.82
C ILE A 260 -4.66 -1.72 6.17
N ILE A 261 -4.18 -2.70 5.42
CA ILE A 261 -2.80 -3.20 5.49
C ILE A 261 -2.09 -2.80 4.19
N LEU A 262 -1.03 -2.02 4.28
CA LEU A 262 -0.14 -1.73 3.17
C LEU A 262 1.10 -2.61 3.22
N VAL A 263 1.18 -3.57 2.30
CA VAL A 263 2.33 -4.46 2.11
C VAL A 263 3.30 -3.84 1.12
N GLY A 264 4.36 -3.23 1.66
CA GLY A 264 5.42 -2.60 0.90
C GLY A 264 6.39 -3.60 0.29
N VAL A 265 6.39 -3.72 -1.04
CA VAL A 265 7.31 -4.57 -1.81
C VAL A 265 8.35 -3.75 -2.57
N GLY A 266 9.55 -4.30 -2.75
CA GLY A 266 10.65 -3.64 -3.44
C GLY A 266 11.59 -2.84 -2.54
N ASP A 267 12.25 -1.84 -3.15
CA ASP A 267 13.36 -1.07 -2.56
C ASP A 267 12.91 0.11 -1.67
N GLY A 268 11.65 0.54 -1.76
CA GLY A 268 11.19 1.81 -1.18
C GLY A 268 11.73 3.03 -1.95
N PRO A 269 11.86 4.22 -1.31
CA PRO A 269 11.82 4.47 0.14
C PRO A 269 10.43 4.31 0.78
N TRP A 270 10.41 4.13 2.10
CA TRP A 270 9.22 3.80 2.89
C TRP A 270 8.82 4.87 3.92
N ASP A 271 9.51 6.00 3.97
CA ASP A 271 9.39 6.98 5.07
C ASP A 271 7.97 7.55 5.21
N MET A 272 7.32 7.85 4.08
CA MET A 272 5.92 8.31 4.05
C MET A 272 4.93 7.23 4.51
N MET A 273 5.21 5.96 4.23
CA MET A 273 4.31 4.87 4.61
C MET A 273 4.35 4.63 6.13
N LYS A 274 5.51 4.88 6.76
CA LYS A 274 5.67 4.95 8.23
C LYS A 274 5.00 6.19 8.82
N GLU A 275 5.04 7.33 8.14
CA GLU A 275 4.30 8.52 8.54
C GLU A 275 2.78 8.30 8.52
N PHE A 276 2.29 7.50 7.56
CA PHE A 276 0.88 7.11 7.47
C PHE A 276 0.43 6.10 8.54
N ASP A 277 1.33 5.21 8.97
CA ASP A 277 1.20 4.36 10.17
C ASP A 277 0.97 5.25 11.40
N ASP A 278 2.00 5.98 11.81
CA ASP A 278 2.08 6.59 13.14
C ASP A 278 1.31 7.91 13.28
N ASN A 279 1.18 8.70 12.20
CA ASN A 279 1.00 10.16 12.30
C ASN A 279 -0.10 10.77 11.42
N ILE A 280 -1.13 10.03 11.01
CA ILE A 280 -2.31 10.66 10.37
C ILE A 280 -3.28 11.23 11.43
N PRO A 281 -3.41 12.58 11.56
CA PRO A 281 -4.36 13.19 12.48
C PRO A 281 -5.81 13.05 11.98
N ALA A 282 -6.77 13.25 12.88
CA ALA A 282 -8.22 13.27 12.62
C ALA A 282 -8.87 11.93 12.16
N ARG A 283 -8.14 10.81 12.14
CA ARG A 283 -8.74 9.46 12.12
C ARG A 283 -9.61 9.23 13.36
N ALA A 284 -10.72 8.51 13.22
CA ALA A 284 -11.60 8.18 14.35
C ALA A 284 -11.01 7.08 15.26
N PHE A 285 -10.35 6.10 14.65
CA PHE A 285 -9.48 5.11 15.27
C PHE A 285 -8.30 4.83 14.33
N ASP A 286 -7.24 4.20 14.83
CA ASP A 286 -6.13 3.81 13.97
C ASP A 286 -6.54 2.65 13.07
N ASN A 287 -6.48 2.83 11.75
CA ASN A 287 -7.05 1.90 10.77
C ASN A 287 -6.10 1.56 9.62
N PHE A 288 -4.80 1.85 9.77
CA PHE A 288 -3.80 1.68 8.73
C PHE A 288 -2.51 1.09 9.31
N GLN A 289 -2.09 -0.07 8.81
CA GLN A 289 -0.84 -0.74 9.15
C GLN A 289 0.09 -0.80 7.92
N PHE A 290 1.32 -0.33 8.03
CA PHE A 290 2.38 -0.53 7.04
C PHE A 290 3.29 -1.72 7.37
N VAL A 291 3.60 -2.54 6.36
CA VAL A 291 4.50 -3.69 6.48
C VAL A 291 5.56 -3.69 5.40
N ASN A 292 6.82 -3.53 5.79
CA ASN A 292 7.96 -3.66 4.88
C ASN A 292 8.26 -5.15 4.58
N PHE A 293 7.63 -5.69 3.53
CA PHE A 293 7.74 -7.08 3.12
C PHE A 293 9.19 -7.48 2.84
N ASN A 294 9.90 -6.65 2.08
CA ASN A 294 11.26 -6.94 1.64
C ASN A 294 12.28 -6.91 2.79
N GLU A 295 12.11 -6.04 3.78
CA GLU A 295 12.92 -6.08 5.00
C GLU A 295 12.74 -7.40 5.75
N ILE A 296 11.51 -7.87 5.96
CA ILE A 296 11.25 -9.16 6.63
C ILE A 296 11.82 -10.33 5.81
N MET A 297 11.58 -10.34 4.49
CA MET A 297 12.06 -11.41 3.61
C MET A 297 13.59 -11.41 3.42
N SER A 298 14.28 -10.29 3.67
CA SER A 298 15.75 -10.21 3.62
C SER A 298 16.45 -10.89 4.81
N LYS A 299 15.76 -11.06 5.96
CA LYS A 299 16.36 -11.58 7.21
C LYS A 299 17.02 -12.94 7.02
N ASN A 300 18.16 -13.19 7.68
CA ASN A 300 18.85 -14.49 7.61
C ASN A 300 18.26 -15.52 8.59
N ILE A 301 17.01 -15.92 8.35
CA ILE A 301 16.23 -16.88 9.16
C ILE A 301 15.52 -17.91 8.24
N PRO A 302 15.07 -19.07 8.75
CA PRO A 302 14.35 -20.06 7.95
C PRO A 302 13.11 -19.50 7.25
N PRO A 303 12.77 -19.94 6.02
CA PRO A 303 11.64 -19.39 5.26
C PRO A 303 10.32 -19.37 6.02
N SER A 304 9.95 -20.45 6.71
CA SER A 304 8.71 -20.51 7.51
C SER A 304 8.64 -19.44 8.61
N ARG A 305 9.78 -19.04 9.19
CA ARG A 305 9.85 -17.94 10.15
C ARG A 305 9.76 -16.57 9.49
N LYS A 306 10.17 -16.43 8.23
CA LYS A 306 9.91 -15.19 7.45
C LYS A 306 8.42 -15.05 7.14
N GLU A 307 7.78 -16.13 6.69
CA GLU A 307 6.34 -16.16 6.45
C GLU A 307 5.57 -15.84 7.74
N ALA A 308 5.90 -16.49 8.86
CA ALA A 308 5.28 -16.22 10.16
C ALA A 308 5.54 -14.78 10.69
N ALA A 309 6.75 -14.24 10.48
CA ALA A 309 7.07 -12.86 10.88
C ALA A 309 6.33 -11.82 10.04
N PHE A 310 6.14 -12.06 8.74
CA PHE A 310 5.33 -11.22 7.87
C PHE A 310 3.84 -11.32 8.21
N ALA A 311 3.35 -12.54 8.45
CA ALA A 311 1.99 -12.77 8.93
C ALA A 311 1.68 -11.99 10.21
N LEU A 312 2.57 -12.07 11.21
CA LEU A 312 2.42 -11.32 12.45
C LEU A 312 2.46 -9.81 12.19
N ALA A 313 3.41 -9.33 11.37
CA ALA A 313 3.55 -7.90 11.07
C ALA A 313 2.32 -7.31 10.37
N ALA A 314 1.69 -8.06 9.46
CA ALA A 314 0.45 -7.63 8.79
C ALA A 314 -0.78 -7.64 9.70
N LEU A 315 -0.77 -8.42 10.79
CA LEU A 315 -1.98 -8.78 11.51
C LEU A 315 -1.97 -8.35 12.98
N MET A 316 -0.88 -7.78 13.50
CA MET A 316 -0.76 -7.46 14.93
C MET A 316 -1.76 -6.41 15.41
N GLU A 317 -2.15 -5.46 14.55
CA GLU A 317 -3.15 -4.44 14.89
C GLU A 317 -4.60 -4.86 14.62
N ILE A 318 -4.85 -5.80 13.69
CA ILE A 318 -6.19 -6.17 13.25
C ILE A 318 -7.15 -6.51 14.42
N PRO A 319 -6.75 -7.24 15.49
CA PRO A 319 -7.63 -7.49 16.63
C PRO A 319 -7.95 -6.25 17.49
N SER A 320 -7.11 -5.21 17.49
CA SER A 320 -7.41 -3.93 18.14
C SER A 320 -8.25 -3.02 17.26
N GLN A 321 -7.99 -3.00 15.95
CA GLN A 321 -8.75 -2.24 14.96
C GLN A 321 -10.20 -2.76 14.86
N TYR A 322 -10.40 -4.08 14.86
CA TYR A 322 -11.72 -4.72 14.95
C TYR A 322 -12.49 -4.31 16.21
N LYS A 323 -11.83 -4.30 17.37
CA LYS A 323 -12.46 -3.86 18.64
C LYS A 323 -12.79 -2.38 18.63
N ALA A 324 -11.93 -1.53 18.08
CA ALA A 324 -12.24 -0.12 17.90
C ALA A 324 -13.48 0.07 17.01
N ALA A 325 -13.59 -0.66 15.88
CA ALA A 325 -14.78 -0.61 15.03
C ALA A 325 -16.07 -1.03 15.77
N ILE A 326 -16.01 -1.97 16.72
CA ILE A 326 -17.12 -2.32 17.62
C ILE A 326 -17.40 -1.19 18.62
N GLU A 327 -16.39 -0.68 19.32
CA GLU A 327 -16.51 0.37 20.34
C GLU A 327 -17.05 1.69 19.75
N HIS A 328 -16.70 2.00 18.50
CA HIS A 328 -17.21 3.13 17.72
C HIS A 328 -18.58 2.87 17.06
N ASN A 329 -19.19 1.69 17.26
CA ASN A 329 -20.49 1.28 16.70
C ASN A 329 -20.54 1.32 15.15
N LEU A 330 -19.43 0.97 14.49
CA LEU A 330 -19.30 1.01 13.03
C LEU A 330 -19.85 -0.27 12.36
N LEU A 331 -19.76 -1.42 13.03
CA LEU A 331 -20.27 -2.69 12.50
C LEU A 331 -21.80 -2.67 12.34
N GLY A 332 -22.28 -3.13 11.18
CA GLY A 332 -23.70 -3.14 10.82
C GLY A 332 -24.29 -1.74 10.56
N SER A 333 -23.48 -0.67 10.65
CA SER A 333 -23.90 0.69 10.36
C SER A 333 -23.70 1.02 8.87
N ARG A 334 -24.56 1.91 8.35
CA ARG A 334 -24.50 2.41 6.97
C ARG A 334 -24.21 3.89 6.95
N GLN A 335 -23.18 4.28 6.22
CA GLN A 335 -22.72 5.65 6.07
C GLN A 335 -23.46 6.35 4.92
N ALA A 336 -24.39 7.25 5.26
CA ALA A 336 -25.20 7.97 4.27
C ALA A 336 -24.40 8.78 3.22
N ASN A 337 -23.13 9.08 3.51
CA ASN A 337 -22.20 9.80 2.64
C ASN A 337 -21.06 8.91 2.10
N ALA A 338 -21.22 7.59 2.08
CA ALA A 338 -20.23 6.69 1.50
C ALA A 338 -20.01 6.98 0.01
N PRO A 339 -18.75 6.97 -0.49
CA PRO A 339 -18.51 7.05 -1.92
C PRO A 339 -19.13 5.85 -2.62
N GLN A 340 -19.71 6.08 -3.81
CA GLN A 340 -20.25 5.02 -4.67
C GLN A 340 -19.32 4.84 -5.88
N ARG A 341 -18.15 4.25 -5.63
CA ARG A 341 -17.15 4.03 -6.66
C ARG A 341 -17.51 2.79 -7.48
N VAL A 342 -17.34 2.87 -8.80
CA VAL A 342 -17.54 1.74 -9.73
C VAL A 342 -16.19 1.35 -10.31
N ALA A 343 -15.86 0.06 -10.29
CA ALA A 343 -14.61 -0.43 -10.86
C ALA A 343 -14.67 -0.50 -12.38
N LEU A 344 -13.59 -0.11 -13.05
CA LEU A 344 -13.42 -0.35 -14.48
C LEU A 344 -13.33 -1.87 -14.76
N PRO A 345 -13.72 -2.35 -15.95
CA PRO A 345 -13.44 -3.73 -16.35
C PRO A 345 -11.93 -3.94 -16.53
N PRO A 346 -11.41 -5.17 -16.38
CA PRO A 346 -9.99 -5.46 -16.58
C PRO A 346 -9.57 -5.07 -18.01
N PRO A 347 -8.48 -4.29 -18.17
CA PRO A 347 -8.16 -3.66 -19.43
C PRO A 347 -7.63 -4.67 -20.46
N THR A 348 -8.25 -4.69 -21.65
CA THR A 348 -7.84 -5.57 -22.75
C THR A 348 -7.01 -4.82 -23.78
N TYR A 349 -5.68 -4.88 -23.64
CA TYR A 349 -4.73 -4.34 -24.61
C TYR A 349 -4.48 -5.34 -25.76
N SER A 350 -5.49 -5.55 -26.62
CA SER A 350 -5.38 -6.46 -27.77
C SER A 350 -4.35 -5.98 -28.79
N SER A 351 -3.31 -6.78 -29.02
CA SER A 351 -2.22 -6.55 -29.97
C SER A 351 -2.55 -6.98 -31.42
N HIS A 352 -3.80 -6.84 -31.86
CA HIS A 352 -4.20 -7.12 -33.24
C HIS A 352 -5.13 -6.05 -33.82
N ALA A 353 -4.76 -5.56 -35.00
CA ALA A 353 -5.61 -4.70 -35.82
C ALA A 353 -6.84 -5.47 -36.30
N ALA A 354 -8.01 -5.17 -35.72
CA ALA A 354 -9.28 -5.64 -36.22
C ALA A 354 -9.56 -5.01 -37.59
N ARG A 355 -9.26 -5.76 -38.66
CA ARG A 355 -9.78 -5.49 -40.01
C ARG A 355 -11.30 -5.67 -39.94
N PHE A 356 -12.04 -4.57 -39.82
CA PHE A 356 -13.47 -4.58 -40.09
C PHE A 356 -13.68 -4.55 -41.60
N GLU A 357 -14.24 -5.63 -42.14
CA GLU A 357 -14.69 -5.70 -43.52
C GLU A 357 -15.84 -4.71 -43.74
N THR A 358 -15.69 -3.81 -44.71
CA THR A 358 -16.74 -2.86 -45.08
C THR A 358 -17.88 -3.57 -45.81
N SER A 359 -18.93 -3.92 -45.07
CA SER A 359 -20.26 -4.18 -45.63
C SER A 359 -21.01 -2.84 -45.78
N ILE A 360 -21.16 -2.37 -47.01
CA ILE A 360 -21.93 -1.16 -47.36
C ILE A 360 -23.41 -1.53 -47.51
N PRO A 361 -24.32 -0.78 -46.87
CA PRO A 361 -25.63 -0.51 -47.47
C PRO A 361 -25.77 0.95 -47.92
N SER A 362 -26.51 1.12 -49.02
CA SER A 362 -26.69 2.36 -49.77
C SER A 362 -27.36 3.51 -49.00
N GLN A 363 -27.05 4.73 -49.42
CA GLN A 363 -27.65 5.99 -48.96
C GLN A 363 -29.19 6.00 -49.13
N HIS A 364 -29.89 6.51 -48.12
CA HIS A 364 -31.05 7.39 -48.30
C HIS A 364 -31.01 8.45 -47.19
N GLY A 365 -31.10 9.73 -47.57
CA GLY A 365 -30.86 10.85 -46.65
C GLY A 365 -32.13 11.45 -46.07
N ASN A 366 -31.97 12.17 -44.96
CA ASN A 366 -32.77 13.36 -44.67
C ASN A 366 -32.03 14.26 -43.67
N ASN A 367 -31.93 15.56 -43.98
CA ASN A 367 -31.34 16.56 -43.12
C ASN A 367 -32.39 17.08 -42.12
N HIS A 368 -32.13 16.99 -40.82
CA HIS A 368 -32.66 17.93 -39.83
C HIS A 368 -31.65 18.14 -38.69
N PRO A 369 -31.40 19.40 -38.25
CA PRO A 369 -30.44 19.69 -37.18
C PRO A 369 -31.09 19.61 -35.80
N VAL A 370 -30.40 19.02 -34.82
CA VAL A 370 -30.86 18.98 -33.42
C VAL A 370 -29.73 19.34 -32.45
N GLY A 371 -29.93 20.44 -31.72
CA GLY A 371 -29.61 20.57 -30.29
C GLY A 371 -28.15 20.48 -29.85
N THR A 372 -27.47 21.63 -29.74
CA THR A 372 -26.33 21.80 -28.83
C THR A 372 -26.79 21.67 -27.38
N ALA A 373 -26.18 20.76 -26.62
CA ALA A 373 -26.27 20.74 -25.16
C ALA A 373 -25.14 21.60 -24.53
N PRO A 374 -25.32 22.20 -23.34
CA PRO A 374 -24.31 23.09 -22.76
C PRO A 374 -23.22 22.33 -22.00
N SER A 375 -22.00 22.87 -22.04
CA SER A 375 -20.84 22.37 -21.30
C SER A 375 -20.90 22.70 -19.80
N ALA A 376 -20.57 21.73 -18.95
CA ALA A 376 -20.30 21.98 -17.52
C ALA A 376 -18.91 22.65 -17.34
N PRO A 377 -18.71 23.49 -16.31
CA PRO A 377 -17.47 24.24 -16.14
C PRO A 377 -16.37 23.39 -15.48
N SER A 378 -15.21 23.29 -16.13
CA SER A 378 -13.99 22.71 -15.57
C SER A 378 -12.78 23.63 -15.77
N SER A 379 -11.78 23.49 -14.90
CA SER A 379 -10.63 24.39 -14.72
C SER A 379 -9.90 24.75 -16.02
N THR A 380 -9.59 26.03 -16.16
CA THR A 380 -9.26 26.67 -17.46
C THR A 380 -7.82 26.52 -17.96
N TYR A 381 -6.97 25.75 -17.27
CA TYR A 381 -5.55 25.55 -17.63
C TYR A 381 -5.25 24.18 -18.26
N ASP A 382 -5.61 23.05 -17.62
CA ASP A 382 -5.35 21.70 -18.18
C ASP A 382 -6.01 21.48 -19.55
N ASN A 383 -7.13 22.14 -19.80
CA ASN A 383 -7.83 22.06 -21.08
C ASN A 383 -7.06 22.66 -22.26
N GLN A 384 -5.93 23.35 -22.04
CA GLN A 384 -5.15 24.00 -23.11
C GLN A 384 -3.87 23.28 -23.52
N ILE A 385 -3.42 22.25 -22.80
CA ILE A 385 -2.11 21.60 -23.04
C ILE A 385 -2.25 20.32 -23.88
N CYS A 386 -1.35 20.09 -24.84
CA CYS A 386 -1.40 18.96 -25.76
C CYS A 386 -1.27 17.61 -25.01
N PRO A 387 -2.19 16.65 -25.23
CA PRO A 387 -2.20 15.36 -24.51
C PRO A 387 -1.09 14.38 -24.96
N ILE A 388 -0.19 14.78 -25.87
CA ILE A 388 0.93 13.95 -26.34
C ILE A 388 2.25 14.38 -25.69
N CYS A 389 2.60 15.66 -25.77
CA CYS A 389 3.84 16.18 -25.19
C CYS A 389 3.68 16.80 -23.80
N LEU A 390 2.43 17.02 -23.34
CA LEU A 390 2.10 17.63 -22.04
C LEU A 390 2.81 18.99 -21.79
N SER A 391 3.22 19.67 -22.86
CA SER A 391 4.03 20.90 -22.81
C SER A 391 3.47 22.01 -23.71
N ASN A 392 3.21 21.72 -24.99
CA ASN A 392 2.75 22.72 -25.96
C ASN A 392 1.24 22.95 -25.87
N ALA A 393 0.78 24.15 -26.26
CA ALA A 393 -0.64 24.46 -26.33
C ALA A 393 -1.38 23.69 -27.45
N LYS A 394 -2.69 23.49 -27.29
CA LYS A 394 -3.58 22.84 -28.28
C LYS A 394 -3.91 23.77 -29.45
N ASP A 395 -3.03 23.89 -30.43
CA ASP A 395 -3.21 24.70 -31.64
C ASP A 395 -3.63 23.89 -32.90
N MET A 396 -3.96 22.60 -32.77
CA MET A 396 -4.49 21.76 -33.86
C MET A 396 -5.71 20.93 -33.41
N ALA A 397 -6.79 20.97 -34.20
CA ALA A 397 -7.97 20.11 -34.04
C ALA A 397 -8.06 19.08 -35.17
N PHE A 398 -8.54 17.87 -34.85
CA PHE A 398 -8.86 16.83 -35.83
C PHE A 398 -10.36 16.84 -36.19
N GLY A 399 -10.71 16.24 -37.32
CA GLY A 399 -12.12 16.09 -37.76
C GLY A 399 -13.06 15.36 -36.78
N CYS A 400 -12.54 14.73 -35.72
CA CYS A 400 -13.30 14.13 -34.63
C CYS A 400 -13.47 15.05 -33.40
N GLY A 401 -13.09 16.33 -33.49
CA GLY A 401 -13.21 17.33 -32.41
C GLY A 401 -12.08 17.34 -31.37
N HIS A 402 -11.28 16.27 -31.29
CA HIS A 402 -10.13 16.21 -30.39
C HIS A 402 -8.96 17.08 -30.86
N GLN A 403 -8.13 17.52 -29.91
CA GLN A 403 -7.09 18.54 -30.12
C GLN A 403 -5.70 18.11 -29.62
N THR A 404 -4.66 18.61 -30.29
CA THR A 404 -3.23 18.44 -29.98
C THR A 404 -2.48 19.73 -30.34
N CYS A 405 -1.17 19.82 -30.08
CA CYS A 405 -0.35 20.84 -30.72
C CYS A 405 0.00 20.42 -32.16
N CYS A 406 0.36 21.38 -33.03
CA CYS A 406 0.72 21.11 -34.41
C CYS A 406 1.89 20.12 -34.52
N GLU A 407 2.93 20.29 -33.71
CA GLU A 407 4.13 19.44 -33.72
C GLU A 407 3.79 17.96 -33.49
N CYS A 408 2.92 17.68 -32.51
CA CYS A 408 2.51 16.31 -32.22
C CYS A 408 1.38 15.80 -33.14
N GLY A 409 0.57 16.68 -33.74
CA GLY A 409 -0.61 16.32 -34.53
C GLY A 409 -0.39 16.18 -36.04
N GLN A 410 0.71 16.73 -36.57
CA GLN A 410 0.97 16.78 -38.02
C GLN A 410 1.08 15.39 -38.65
N ASP A 411 1.88 14.48 -38.06
CA ASP A 411 2.19 13.16 -38.64
C ASP A 411 1.25 12.03 -38.18
N LEU A 412 0.30 12.30 -37.28
CA LEU A 412 -0.62 11.28 -36.77
C LEU A 412 -1.60 10.81 -37.84
N GLN A 413 -1.68 9.50 -38.06
CA GLN A 413 -2.67 8.90 -38.98
C GLN A 413 -4.03 8.65 -38.29
N SER A 414 -4.05 8.49 -36.97
CA SER A 414 -5.24 8.27 -36.16
C SER A 414 -5.23 9.14 -34.89
N CYS A 415 -6.41 9.54 -34.45
CA CYS A 415 -6.57 10.38 -33.26
C CYS A 415 -6.08 9.65 -32.00
N PRO A 416 -5.22 10.25 -31.16
CA PRO A 416 -4.71 9.60 -29.95
C PRO A 416 -5.81 9.34 -28.92
N MET A 417 -6.85 10.18 -28.90
CA MET A 417 -7.95 10.11 -27.93
C MET A 417 -9.03 9.07 -28.31
N CYS A 418 -9.48 9.09 -29.58
CA CYS A 418 -10.63 8.28 -30.03
C CYS A 418 -10.31 7.30 -31.17
N ARG A 419 -9.05 7.20 -31.60
CA ARG A 419 -8.54 6.29 -32.65
C ARG A 419 -9.15 6.43 -34.05
N SER A 420 -10.06 7.39 -34.27
CA SER A 420 -10.61 7.72 -35.58
C SER A 420 -9.50 8.15 -36.57
N PRO A 421 -9.57 7.77 -37.86
CA PRO A 421 -8.62 8.24 -38.87
C PRO A 421 -8.60 9.77 -39.01
N ILE A 422 -7.41 10.38 -39.11
CA ILE A 422 -7.28 11.84 -39.22
C ILE A 422 -7.32 12.26 -40.69
N ASN A 423 -8.54 12.39 -41.20
CA ASN A 423 -8.83 12.89 -42.55
C ASN A 423 -8.77 14.43 -42.64
N THR A 424 -8.99 15.12 -41.52
CA THR A 424 -9.03 16.59 -41.44
C THR A 424 -8.16 17.06 -40.27
N ARG A 425 -7.27 18.03 -40.53
CA ARG A 425 -6.51 18.79 -39.53
C ARG A 425 -6.84 20.26 -39.70
N ILE A 426 -7.22 20.93 -38.63
CA ILE A 426 -7.56 22.35 -38.59
C ILE A 426 -6.57 23.01 -37.64
N LYS A 427 -5.77 23.96 -38.14
CA LYS A 427 -4.94 24.79 -37.27
C LYS A 427 -5.84 25.83 -36.59
N LEU A 428 -5.71 25.93 -35.27
CA LEU A 428 -6.34 26.94 -34.44
C LEU A 428 -5.38 28.14 -34.30
N TYR A 429 -5.93 29.34 -34.18
CA TYR A 429 -5.18 30.61 -34.11
C TYR A 429 -4.93 31.05 -32.67
#